data_AF-A0A1F3VAB9-F1
#
_entry.id   AF-A0A1F3VAB9-F1
#
_cell.length_a   1.000
_cell.length_b   1.000
_cell.length_c   1.000
_cell.angle_alpha   90.00
_cell.angle_beta   90.00
_cell.angle_gamma   90.00
#
_symmetry.space_group_name_H-M   'P 1'
#
loop_
_entity.id
_entity.type
_entity.pdbx_description
1 polymer ?
#
loop_
_entity_poly.entity_id
_entity_poly.type
_entity_poly.pdbx_seq_one_letter_code
_entity_poly.pdbx_strand_id
1 'polypeptide(L)'
;MGSNKSPLLTTLTGEFYQIARLYYKVYNKNDVIKKLLNLDCVSFNSALDYWEWFYDNEALEIKFKTPFEKISLKQESIILGRIFFKKDGEAYINVNSFDRAVSAVLFFDKHLGKSLFEVTEVEIVNQFFGNYPANSVEIHAEYFDRQPRPRNVMEVSEEKIAEIMSQNVSMEKKRELFMRWQHEESKKPMAKIERLPVHFYEEGINQLENGLKMREVIAMQLWNGNSDYNFHKLIQEIYPSVAANVK
;
A
#
# COMPACT_ATOMS: atom_id res chain seq x y z
N MET A 1 10.84 -2.23 -34.50
CA MET A 1 10.98 -0.93 -33.80
C MET A 1 11.11 -1.23 -32.33
N GLY A 2 12.32 -1.09 -31.76
CA GLY A 2 12.57 -1.38 -30.35
C GLY A 2 11.96 -0.28 -29.49
N SER A 3 10.89 -0.59 -28.76
CA SER A 3 10.34 0.33 -27.76
C SER A 3 11.39 0.53 -26.68
N ASN A 4 11.93 1.74 -26.57
CA ASN A 4 12.81 2.16 -25.48
C ASN A 4 11.95 2.21 -24.19
N LYS A 5 11.64 1.03 -23.61
CA LYS A 5 10.94 0.93 -22.34
C LYS A 5 11.91 1.43 -21.28
N SER A 6 11.57 2.51 -20.58
CA SER A 6 12.32 2.97 -19.42
C SER A 6 12.57 1.78 -18.49
N PRO A 7 13.77 1.66 -17.88
CA PRO A 7 14.05 0.56 -16.97
C PRO A 7 13.06 0.61 -15.80
N LEU A 8 12.55 -0.56 -15.41
CA LEU A 8 11.69 -0.68 -14.24
C LEU A 8 12.52 -0.45 -12.99
N LEU A 9 12.09 0.48 -12.15
CA LEU A 9 12.79 0.83 -10.92
C LEU A 9 12.51 -0.19 -9.81
N THR A 10 13.57 -0.64 -9.14
CA THR A 10 13.48 -1.49 -7.94
C THR A 10 14.18 -0.85 -6.75
N THR A 11 13.82 -1.24 -5.54
CA THR A 11 14.58 -0.91 -4.32
C THR A 11 15.89 -1.73 -4.28
N LEU A 12 16.82 -1.36 -3.40
CA LEU A 12 18.02 -2.17 -3.12
C LEU A 12 17.69 -3.56 -2.56
N THR A 13 16.53 -3.67 -1.89
CA THR A 13 16.00 -4.90 -1.29
C THR A 13 15.21 -5.75 -2.31
N GLY A 14 15.06 -5.29 -3.57
CA GLY A 14 14.58 -6.07 -4.71
C GLY A 14 13.08 -5.99 -5.01
N GLU A 15 12.31 -5.23 -4.25
CA GLU A 15 10.90 -4.93 -4.52
C GLU A 15 10.76 -3.91 -5.66
N PHE A 16 9.62 -3.91 -6.34
CA PHE A 16 9.34 -2.85 -7.30
C PHE A 16 9.13 -1.51 -6.59
N TYR A 17 9.63 -0.45 -7.19
CA TYR A 17 9.43 0.88 -6.65
C TYR A 17 8.01 1.36 -6.96
N GLN A 18 7.15 1.35 -5.94
CA GLN A 18 5.79 1.86 -5.98
C GLN A 18 5.49 2.53 -4.64
N ILE A 19 5.12 3.79 -4.68
CA ILE A 19 4.94 4.57 -3.46
C ILE A 19 3.57 4.28 -2.82
N ALA A 20 3.59 4.17 -1.50
CA ALA A 20 2.40 4.04 -0.68
C ALA A 20 2.53 4.89 0.59
N ARG A 21 1.40 5.36 1.10
CA ARG A 21 1.26 6.07 2.37
C ARG A 21 0.25 5.34 3.24
N LEU A 22 0.69 4.86 4.39
CA LEU A 22 -0.17 4.30 5.42
C LEU A 22 -0.63 5.39 6.37
N TYR A 23 -1.92 5.43 6.69
CA TYR A 23 -2.51 6.36 7.64
C TYR A 23 -2.77 5.65 8.97
N TYR A 24 -2.48 6.37 10.06
CA TYR A 24 -2.60 5.87 11.42
C TYR A 24 -3.38 6.85 12.30
N LYS A 25 -4.23 6.29 13.16
CA LYS A 25 -4.71 6.97 14.37
C LYS A 25 -3.69 6.83 15.48
N VAL A 26 -3.42 7.95 16.16
CA VAL A 26 -2.45 8.06 17.25
C VAL A 26 -3.19 8.45 18.53
N TYR A 27 -3.36 7.48 19.41
CA TYR A 27 -4.12 7.67 20.65
C TYR A 27 -3.31 8.40 21.73
N ASN A 28 -1.99 8.19 21.76
CA ASN A 28 -1.09 8.88 22.68
C ASN A 28 0.28 9.08 22.02
N LYS A 29 0.48 10.27 21.44
CA LYS A 29 1.70 10.62 20.72
C LYS A 29 2.95 10.51 21.58
N ASN A 30 2.89 10.87 22.86
CA ASN A 30 4.06 10.83 23.74
C ASN A 30 4.52 9.40 24.00
N ASP A 31 3.59 8.46 24.21
CA ASP A 31 3.96 7.07 24.43
C ASP A 31 4.40 6.38 23.13
N VAL A 32 3.83 6.75 21.97
CA VAL A 32 4.38 6.34 20.68
C VAL A 32 5.82 6.82 20.51
N ILE A 33 6.11 8.09 20.76
CA ILE A 33 7.47 8.65 20.67
C ILE A 33 8.44 7.92 21.60
N LYS A 34 8.05 7.67 22.86
CA LYS A 34 8.90 6.90 23.80
C LYS A 34 9.22 5.51 23.26
N LYS A 35 8.25 4.83 22.65
CA LYS A 35 8.48 3.53 22.03
C LYS A 35 9.37 3.60 20.80
N LEU A 36 9.18 4.60 19.93
CA LEU A 36 10.05 4.82 18.76
C LEU A 36 11.50 5.09 19.18
N LEU A 37 11.72 5.84 20.27
CA LEU A 37 13.06 6.09 20.82
C LEU A 37 13.75 4.83 21.37
N ASN A 38 12.99 3.77 21.65
CA ASN A 38 13.54 2.50 22.10
C ASN A 38 13.81 1.51 20.95
N LEU A 39 13.58 1.92 19.69
CA LEU A 39 13.88 1.12 18.51
C LEU A 39 15.17 1.62 17.87
N ASP A 40 16.19 0.77 17.82
CA ASP A 40 17.50 1.13 17.26
C ASP A 40 17.41 1.34 15.73
N CYS A 41 16.44 0.72 15.07
CA CYS A 41 16.16 0.89 13.65
C CYS A 41 15.35 2.17 13.30
N VAL A 42 15.04 3.04 14.26
CA VAL A 42 14.25 4.25 14.05
C VAL A 42 14.97 5.48 14.62
N SER A 43 15.07 6.56 13.83
CA SER A 43 15.69 7.81 14.29
C SER A 43 14.88 9.04 13.93
N PHE A 44 14.93 10.08 14.76
CA PHE A 44 14.26 11.34 14.47
C PHE A 44 15.18 12.28 13.69
N ASN A 45 14.73 12.73 12.52
CA ASN A 45 15.40 13.75 11.73
C ASN A 45 14.83 15.13 12.09
N SER A 46 15.51 15.83 13.01
CA SER A 46 15.08 17.14 13.50
C SER A 46 15.12 18.26 12.46
N ALA A 47 15.97 18.12 11.43
CA ALA A 47 16.07 19.12 10.37
C ALA A 47 14.84 19.11 9.45
N LEU A 48 14.19 17.96 9.31
CA LEU A 48 13.08 17.75 8.38
C LEU A 48 11.75 17.36 9.08
N ASP A 49 11.75 17.27 10.40
CA ASP A 49 10.60 17.00 11.26
C ASP A 49 9.84 15.69 10.94
N TYR A 50 10.60 14.61 10.79
CA TYR A 50 10.04 13.26 10.64
C TYR A 50 10.96 12.19 11.22
N TRP A 51 10.42 10.99 11.42
CA TRP A 51 11.22 9.82 11.81
C TRP A 51 11.58 9.00 10.58
N GLU A 52 12.79 8.45 10.58
CA GLU A 52 13.27 7.52 9.57
C GLU A 52 13.31 6.11 10.15
N TRP A 53 12.75 5.16 9.40
CA TRP A 53 12.80 3.75 9.70
C TRP A 53 13.80 3.07 8.77
N PHE A 54 14.84 2.46 9.32
CA PHE A 54 15.95 1.86 8.58
C PHE A 54 15.86 0.34 8.57
N TYR A 55 16.44 -0.28 7.53
CA TYR A 55 16.64 -1.72 7.48
C TYR A 55 17.90 -2.08 8.27
N ASP A 56 17.75 -2.05 9.59
CA ASP A 56 18.81 -2.34 10.57
C ASP A 56 18.18 -2.88 11.86
N ASN A 57 18.98 -3.42 12.78
CA ASN A 57 18.57 -3.91 14.11
C ASN A 57 17.24 -4.71 14.09
N GLU A 58 16.18 -4.21 14.74
CA GLU A 58 14.88 -4.88 14.83
C GLU A 58 14.24 -5.13 13.46
N ALA A 59 14.51 -4.25 12.49
CA ALA A 59 13.98 -4.38 11.15
C ALA A 59 14.68 -5.47 10.32
N LEU A 60 15.82 -6.02 10.75
CA LEU A 60 16.51 -7.13 10.06
C LEU A 60 15.68 -8.42 10.05
N GLU A 61 14.70 -8.56 10.94
CA GLU A 61 13.76 -9.69 10.93
C GLU A 61 12.85 -9.69 9.68
N ILE A 62 12.74 -8.56 8.99
CA ILE A 62 11.90 -8.41 7.80
C ILE A 62 12.58 -9.10 6.61
N LYS A 63 11.83 -9.98 5.96
CA LYS A 63 12.31 -10.80 4.85
C LYS A 63 11.95 -10.16 3.52
N PHE A 64 12.89 -9.37 2.98
CA PHE A 64 12.80 -8.90 1.60
C PHE A 64 13.40 -9.90 0.60
N LYS A 65 13.15 -9.66 -0.69
CA LYS A 65 13.65 -10.51 -1.80
C LYS A 65 15.17 -10.59 -1.82
N THR A 66 15.85 -9.47 -1.61
CA THR A 66 17.29 -9.40 -1.42
C THR A 66 17.56 -9.19 0.07
N PRO A 67 18.13 -10.20 0.76
CA PRO A 67 18.44 -10.10 2.18
C PRO A 67 19.59 -9.11 2.40
N PHE A 68 19.62 -8.50 3.59
CA PHE A 68 20.55 -7.42 3.93
C PHE A 68 22.02 -7.78 3.68
N GLU A 69 22.43 -9.00 4.00
CA GLU A 69 23.82 -9.46 3.89
C GLU A 69 24.32 -9.56 2.44
N LYS A 70 23.39 -9.61 1.47
CA LYS A 70 23.71 -9.62 0.04
C LYS A 70 23.76 -8.22 -0.57
N ILE A 71 23.40 -7.19 0.20
CA ILE A 71 23.44 -5.82 -0.26
C ILE A 71 24.86 -5.28 0.00
N SER A 72 25.57 -4.94 -1.07
CA SER A 72 26.91 -4.36 -0.97
C SER A 72 26.83 -2.92 -0.46
N LEU A 73 26.69 -2.75 0.86
CA LEU A 73 26.66 -1.44 1.49
C LEU A 73 28.08 -0.91 1.64
N LYS A 74 28.48 0.01 0.75
CA LYS A 74 29.75 0.72 0.94
C LYS A 74 29.67 1.84 1.98
N GLN A 75 28.50 2.29 2.43
CA GLN A 75 28.35 3.19 3.61
C GLN A 75 26.93 3.66 3.96
N GLU A 76 25.88 3.35 3.20
CA GLU A 76 24.56 3.98 3.41
C GLU A 76 23.53 3.06 4.06
N SER A 77 22.87 3.54 5.12
CA SER A 77 21.71 2.86 5.74
C SER A 77 20.52 2.86 4.78
N ILE A 78 19.85 1.71 4.65
CA ILE A 78 18.69 1.58 3.76
C ILE A 78 17.46 2.10 4.49
N ILE A 79 16.88 3.20 4.02
CA ILE A 79 15.61 3.71 4.57
C ILE A 79 14.46 2.86 4.04
N LEU A 80 13.68 2.27 4.95
CA LEU A 80 12.47 1.50 4.67
C LEU A 80 11.25 2.42 4.51
N GLY A 81 11.12 3.41 5.39
CA GLY A 81 10.01 4.35 5.38
C GLY A 81 10.25 5.57 6.25
N ARG A 82 9.31 6.52 6.20
CA ARG A 82 9.35 7.76 6.99
C ARG A 82 8.03 8.02 7.67
N ILE A 83 8.07 8.35 8.96
CA ILE A 83 6.90 8.54 9.83
C ILE A 83 6.72 10.03 10.11
N PHE A 84 5.52 10.52 9.87
CA PHE A 84 5.14 11.91 10.05
C PHE A 84 3.98 12.00 11.04
N PHE A 85 4.10 12.85 12.05
CA PHE A 85 3.02 13.11 12.99
C PHE A 85 2.29 14.40 12.63
N LYS A 86 0.98 14.35 12.55
CA LYS A 86 0.12 15.53 12.43
C LYS A 86 -0.32 16.03 13.82
N LYS A 87 -0.98 17.19 13.85
CA LYS A 87 -1.46 17.84 15.09
C LYS A 87 -2.76 17.26 15.65
N ASP A 88 -3.53 16.57 14.81
CA ASP A 88 -4.89 16.07 15.04
C ASP A 88 -4.95 14.63 15.56
N GLY A 89 -3.85 14.12 16.12
CA GLY A 89 -3.80 12.72 16.56
C GLY A 89 -3.72 11.74 15.39
N GLU A 90 -3.29 12.20 14.23
CA GLU A 90 -2.96 11.34 13.09
C GLU A 90 -1.46 11.24 12.87
N ALA A 91 -1.05 10.14 12.26
CA ALA A 91 0.27 10.00 11.66
C ALA A 91 0.15 9.32 10.30
N TYR A 92 1.20 9.40 9.50
CA TYR A 92 1.32 8.59 8.31
C TYR A 92 2.74 8.09 8.10
N ILE A 93 2.86 6.96 7.41
CA ILE A 93 4.13 6.35 7.02
C ILE A 93 4.22 6.29 5.51
N ASN A 94 5.21 6.98 4.94
CA ASN A 94 5.53 6.92 3.51
C ASN A 94 6.55 5.81 3.26
N VAL A 95 6.27 4.93 2.30
CA VAL A 95 7.13 3.81 1.89
C VAL A 95 7.25 3.71 0.37
N ASN A 96 8.35 3.12 -0.10
CA ASN A 96 8.70 3.09 -1.53
C ASN A 96 8.38 1.76 -2.24
N SER A 97 7.68 0.83 -1.58
CA SER A 97 7.15 -0.38 -2.19
C SER A 97 5.90 -0.85 -1.43
N PHE A 98 5.07 -1.65 -2.09
CA PHE A 98 3.90 -2.26 -1.47
C PHE A 98 4.29 -3.30 -0.43
N ASP A 99 5.35 -4.08 -0.64
CA ASP A 99 5.88 -5.01 0.36
C ASP A 99 6.31 -4.28 1.65
N ARG A 100 6.90 -3.07 1.52
CA ARG A 100 7.24 -2.23 2.68
C ARG A 100 6.02 -1.69 3.39
N ALA A 101 4.92 -1.44 2.67
CA ALA A 101 3.66 -1.06 3.31
C ALA A 101 3.12 -2.21 4.18
N VAL A 102 3.07 -3.43 3.62
CA VAL A 102 2.71 -4.64 4.36
C VAL A 102 3.63 -4.85 5.57
N SER A 103 4.94 -4.72 5.36
CA SER A 103 5.95 -4.88 6.42
C SER A 103 5.81 -3.82 7.51
N ALA A 104 5.52 -2.57 7.16
CA ALA A 104 5.32 -1.49 8.12
C ALA A 104 4.12 -1.76 9.03
N VAL A 105 3.00 -2.24 8.49
CA VAL A 105 1.82 -2.61 9.30
C VAL A 105 2.19 -3.66 10.34
N LEU A 106 2.85 -4.74 9.93
CA LEU A 106 3.25 -5.81 10.84
C LEU A 106 4.28 -5.36 11.87
N PHE A 107 5.30 -4.62 11.43
CA PHE A 107 6.39 -4.15 12.26
C PHE A 107 5.89 -3.18 13.33
N PHE A 108 5.20 -2.11 12.93
CA PHE A 108 4.77 -1.09 13.87
C PHE A 108 3.65 -1.58 14.79
N ASP A 109 2.79 -2.51 14.36
CA ASP A 109 1.85 -3.12 15.29
C ASP A 109 2.55 -3.98 16.35
N LYS A 110 3.54 -4.80 15.97
CA LYS A 110 4.33 -5.61 16.92
C LYS A 110 5.02 -4.74 17.99
N HIS A 111 5.58 -3.60 17.60
CA HIS A 111 6.38 -2.77 18.50
C HIS A 111 5.56 -1.69 19.24
N LEU A 112 4.58 -1.08 18.58
CA LEU A 112 3.77 0.00 19.14
C LEU A 112 2.44 -0.50 19.71
N GLY A 113 1.76 -1.38 18.98
CA GLY A 113 0.45 -1.94 19.29
C GLY A 113 -0.72 -1.01 18.95
N LYS A 114 -1.83 -1.62 18.51
CA LYS A 114 -3.10 -0.94 18.14
C LYS A 114 -3.55 0.15 19.11
N SER A 115 -3.44 -0.10 20.42
CA SER A 115 -3.95 0.83 21.45
C SER A 115 -3.23 2.18 21.46
N LEU A 116 -2.06 2.28 20.82
CA LEU A 116 -1.30 3.51 20.67
C LEU A 116 -1.27 4.00 19.22
N PHE A 117 -1.15 3.08 18.27
CA PHE A 117 -0.85 3.36 16.87
C PHE A 117 -1.61 2.39 15.97
N GLU A 118 -2.81 2.79 15.52
CA GLU A 118 -3.71 1.94 14.75
C GLU A 118 -3.67 2.32 13.28
N VAL A 119 -3.29 1.39 12.40
CA VAL A 119 -3.41 1.58 10.96
C VAL A 119 -4.89 1.61 10.57
N THR A 120 -5.27 2.57 9.72
CA THR A 120 -6.65 2.70 9.25
C THR A 120 -6.78 2.50 7.76
N GLU A 121 -5.87 3.07 6.97
CA GLU A 121 -5.97 3.14 5.53
C GLU A 121 -4.59 3.12 4.87
N VAL A 122 -4.56 2.74 3.59
CA VAL A 122 -3.40 2.88 2.72
C VAL A 122 -3.81 3.67 1.48
N GLU A 123 -2.97 4.63 1.10
CA GLU A 123 -3.07 5.34 -0.16
C GLU A 123 -1.89 4.94 -1.04
N ILE A 124 -2.16 4.67 -2.31
CA ILE A 124 -1.19 4.06 -3.22
C ILE A 124 -1.21 4.73 -4.58
N VAL A 125 -0.11 4.62 -5.30
CA VAL A 125 -0.03 4.98 -6.71
C VAL A 125 0.09 3.72 -7.57
N ASN A 126 -0.91 3.48 -8.41
CA ASN A 126 -1.04 2.30 -9.26
C ASN A 126 -0.23 2.42 -10.56
N GLN A 127 1.06 2.74 -10.43
CA GLN A 127 1.99 2.79 -11.56
C GLN A 127 3.40 2.45 -11.09
N PHE A 128 4.24 2.04 -12.04
CA PHE A 128 5.67 1.95 -11.85
C PHE A 128 6.38 3.25 -12.23
N PHE A 129 7.58 3.43 -11.68
CA PHE A 129 8.44 4.56 -11.96
C PHE A 129 9.62 4.09 -12.81
N GLY A 130 10.00 4.90 -13.80
CA GLY A 130 11.12 4.61 -14.71
C GLY A 130 12.42 5.33 -14.37
N ASN A 131 12.37 6.29 -13.45
CA ASN A 131 13.50 7.10 -13.00
C ASN A 131 13.37 7.31 -11.49
N TYR A 132 14.50 7.31 -10.77
CA TYR A 132 14.48 7.75 -9.37
C TYR A 132 14.11 9.24 -9.33
N PRO A 133 13.17 9.65 -8.45
CA PRO A 133 12.99 11.06 -8.17
C PRO A 133 14.28 11.63 -7.58
N ALA A 134 14.62 12.87 -7.94
CA ALA A 134 15.78 13.56 -7.37
C ALA A 134 15.70 13.65 -5.84
N ASN A 135 14.48 13.63 -5.28
CA ASN A 135 14.21 13.58 -3.84
C ASN A 135 13.00 12.68 -3.55
N SER A 136 13.21 11.60 -2.80
CA SER A 136 12.15 10.64 -2.44
C SER A 136 11.09 11.21 -1.46
N VAL A 137 11.36 12.31 -0.75
CA VAL A 137 10.35 12.96 0.08
C VAL A 137 9.37 13.75 -0.78
N GLU A 138 9.88 14.42 -1.81
CA GLU A 138 9.08 15.26 -2.70
C GLU A 138 8.10 14.46 -3.53
N ILE A 139 8.44 13.23 -3.93
CA ILE A 139 7.53 12.41 -4.74
C ILE A 139 6.27 12.01 -3.96
N HIS A 140 6.39 11.68 -2.67
CA HIS A 140 5.22 11.34 -1.86
C HIS A 140 4.28 12.55 -1.71
N ALA A 141 4.84 13.73 -1.46
CA ALA A 141 4.06 14.96 -1.37
C ALA A 141 3.41 15.34 -2.71
N GLU A 142 4.12 15.13 -3.83
CA GLU A 142 3.57 15.38 -5.16
C GLU A 142 2.33 14.54 -5.43
N TYR A 143 2.32 13.26 -5.05
CA TYR A 143 1.21 12.35 -5.31
C TYR A 143 0.10 12.43 -4.29
N PHE A 144 0.42 12.52 -3.00
CA PHE A 144 -0.57 12.35 -1.93
C PHE A 144 -1.06 13.68 -1.33
N ASP A 145 -0.31 14.78 -1.52
CA ASP A 145 -0.71 16.09 -0.98
C ASP A 145 -1.23 17.04 -2.06
N ARG A 146 -0.71 16.95 -3.31
CA ARG A 146 -1.01 17.93 -4.38
C ARG A 146 -2.01 17.45 -5.43
N GLN A 147 -2.19 16.14 -5.60
CA GLN A 147 -3.12 15.60 -6.60
C GLN A 147 -4.57 15.68 -6.11
N PRO A 148 -5.56 15.57 -7.01
CA PRO A 148 -6.96 15.39 -6.62
C PRO A 148 -7.09 14.24 -5.61
N ARG A 149 -8.06 14.37 -4.70
CA ARG A 149 -8.30 13.37 -3.65
C ARG A 149 -8.34 11.97 -4.26
N PRO A 150 -7.61 11.01 -3.66
CA PRO A 150 -7.63 9.63 -4.10
C PRO A 150 -9.04 9.10 -4.20
N ARG A 151 -9.22 8.14 -5.09
CA ARG A 151 -10.45 7.36 -5.09
C ARG A 151 -10.52 6.55 -3.80
N ASN A 152 -11.39 6.94 -2.87
CA ASN A 152 -11.70 6.14 -1.70
C ASN A 152 -12.61 4.97 -2.12
N VAL A 153 -12.07 3.76 -2.12
CA VAL A 153 -12.80 2.57 -2.56
C VAL A 153 -13.91 2.21 -1.57
N MET A 154 -13.73 2.50 -0.28
CA MET A 154 -14.72 2.21 0.77
C MET A 154 -15.94 3.13 0.65
N GLU A 155 -15.74 4.45 0.56
CA GLU A 155 -16.85 5.41 0.39
C GLU A 155 -17.70 5.06 -0.84
N VAL A 156 -17.06 4.76 -1.98
CA VAL A 156 -17.76 4.34 -3.20
C VAL A 156 -18.54 3.03 -2.99
N SER A 157 -17.99 2.10 -2.20
CA SER A 157 -18.65 0.84 -1.90
C SER A 157 -19.85 1.03 -0.97
N GLU A 158 -19.72 1.85 0.09
CA GLU A 158 -20.79 2.13 1.05
C GLU A 158 -21.98 2.83 0.39
N GLU A 159 -21.74 3.87 -0.42
CA GLU A 159 -22.79 4.56 -1.18
C GLU A 159 -23.58 3.57 -2.04
N LYS A 160 -22.87 2.67 -2.73
CA LYS A 160 -23.51 1.70 -3.62
C LYS A 160 -24.25 0.60 -2.88
N ILE A 161 -23.68 0.11 -1.78
CA ILE A 161 -24.34 -0.87 -0.91
C ILE A 161 -25.63 -0.28 -0.34
N ALA A 162 -25.59 0.95 0.17
CA ALA A 162 -26.77 1.65 0.68
C ALA A 162 -27.85 1.79 -0.41
N GLU A 163 -27.46 2.18 -1.62
CA GLU A 163 -28.36 2.26 -2.78
C GLU A 163 -29.05 0.92 -3.05
N ILE A 164 -28.30 -0.18 -3.15
CA ILE A 164 -28.85 -1.52 -3.40
C ILE A 164 -29.75 -1.99 -2.26
N MET A 165 -29.33 -1.75 -1.02
CA MET A 165 -30.08 -2.16 0.18
C MET A 165 -31.40 -1.39 0.35
N SER A 166 -31.47 -0.15 -0.14
CA SER A 166 -32.68 0.67 -0.13
C SER A 166 -33.77 0.19 -1.10
N GLN A 167 -33.41 -0.66 -2.09
CA GLN A 167 -34.36 -1.16 -3.07
C GLN A 167 -35.39 -2.11 -2.44
N ASN A 168 -36.67 -1.92 -2.79
CA ASN A 168 -37.76 -2.77 -2.32
C ASN A 168 -37.88 -4.06 -3.15
N VAL A 169 -36.83 -4.87 -3.13
CA VAL A 169 -36.73 -6.17 -3.82
C VAL A 169 -36.25 -7.25 -2.83
N SER A 170 -36.38 -8.52 -3.22
CA SER A 170 -35.93 -9.65 -2.39
C SER A 170 -34.42 -9.63 -2.12
N MET A 171 -33.98 -10.27 -1.03
CA MET A 171 -32.55 -10.38 -0.70
C MET A 171 -31.75 -11.09 -1.79
N GLU A 172 -32.33 -12.10 -2.45
CA GLU A 172 -31.68 -12.76 -3.59
C GLU A 172 -31.45 -11.76 -4.73
N LYS A 173 -32.44 -10.91 -5.02
CA LYS A 173 -32.28 -9.89 -6.04
C LYS A 173 -31.23 -8.85 -5.68
N LYS A 174 -31.13 -8.46 -4.40
CA LYS A 174 -30.08 -7.55 -3.91
C LYS A 174 -28.69 -8.17 -4.08
N ARG A 175 -28.53 -9.46 -3.78
CA ARG A 175 -27.29 -10.19 -4.01
C ARG A 175 -26.91 -10.21 -5.49
N GLU A 176 -27.84 -10.50 -6.39
CA GLU A 176 -27.60 -10.43 -7.84
C GLU A 176 -27.15 -9.03 -8.29
N LEU A 177 -27.81 -7.97 -7.80
CA LEU A 177 -27.47 -6.59 -8.11
C LEU A 177 -26.07 -6.23 -7.62
N PHE A 178 -25.71 -6.66 -6.41
CA PHE A 178 -24.38 -6.47 -5.86
C PHE A 178 -23.30 -7.18 -6.68
N MET A 179 -23.52 -8.46 -7.02
CA MET A 179 -22.59 -9.22 -7.87
C MET A 179 -22.43 -8.60 -9.26
N ARG A 180 -23.53 -8.13 -9.87
CA ARG A 180 -23.49 -7.41 -11.15
C ARG A 180 -22.71 -6.11 -11.03
N TRP A 181 -22.94 -5.34 -9.97
CA TRP A 181 -22.20 -4.11 -9.74
C TRP A 181 -20.70 -4.38 -9.61
N GLN A 182 -20.28 -5.35 -8.78
CA GLN A 182 -18.88 -5.73 -8.65
C GLN A 182 -18.27 -6.15 -10.00
N HIS A 183 -19.02 -6.91 -10.79
CA HIS A 183 -18.60 -7.32 -12.12
C HIS A 183 -18.36 -6.11 -13.04
N GLU A 184 -19.30 -5.15 -13.10
CA GLU A 184 -19.11 -3.94 -13.90
C GLU A 184 -18.00 -3.03 -13.35
N GLU A 185 -17.84 -2.96 -12.04
CA GLU A 185 -16.77 -2.19 -11.39
C GLU A 185 -15.39 -2.75 -11.75
N SER A 186 -15.24 -4.07 -11.76
CA SER A 186 -13.98 -4.75 -12.11
C SER A 186 -13.49 -4.47 -13.53
N LYS A 187 -14.38 -4.06 -14.44
CA LYS A 187 -14.06 -3.72 -15.83
C LYS A 187 -13.53 -2.30 -15.99
N LYS A 188 -13.74 -1.43 -14.99
CA LYS A 188 -13.29 -0.04 -15.09
C LYS A 188 -11.77 0.03 -15.05
N PRO A 189 -11.15 1.02 -15.73
CA PRO A 189 -9.73 1.29 -15.58
C PRO A 189 -9.39 1.56 -14.11
N MET A 190 -8.22 1.11 -13.68
CA MET A 190 -7.73 1.43 -12.35
C MET A 190 -7.47 2.93 -12.22
N ALA A 191 -7.90 3.51 -11.10
CA ALA A 191 -7.54 4.88 -10.77
C ALA A 191 -6.03 4.94 -10.54
N LYS A 192 -5.40 6.03 -10.97
CA LYS A 192 -3.96 6.26 -10.75
C LYS A 192 -3.61 6.26 -9.26
N ILE A 193 -4.49 6.83 -8.44
CA ILE A 193 -4.35 6.92 -6.99
C ILE A 193 -5.62 6.36 -6.35
N GLU A 194 -5.45 5.44 -5.42
CA GLU A 194 -6.54 4.83 -4.65
C GLU A 194 -6.23 4.94 -3.15
N ARG A 195 -7.29 5.07 -2.36
CA ARG A 195 -7.26 4.95 -0.90
C ARG A 195 -8.12 3.76 -0.50
N LEU A 196 -7.51 2.85 0.25
CA LEU A 196 -8.07 1.57 0.64
C LEU A 196 -8.09 1.49 2.17
N PRO A 197 -9.15 0.94 2.77
CA PRO A 197 -9.13 0.64 4.19
C PRO A 197 -8.13 -0.48 4.48
N VAL A 198 -7.55 -0.46 5.68
CA VAL A 198 -6.68 -1.52 6.20
C VAL A 198 -7.38 -2.12 7.41
N HIS A 199 -8.17 -3.17 7.18
CA HIS A 199 -8.85 -3.93 8.24
C HIS A 199 -7.92 -4.96 8.90
N PHE A 200 -6.68 -4.55 9.22
CA PHE A 200 -5.64 -5.45 9.71
C PHE A 200 -6.05 -6.16 11.01
N TYR A 201 -6.82 -5.50 11.87
CA TYR A 201 -7.19 -6.02 13.18
C TYR A 201 -8.41 -6.95 13.13
N GLU A 202 -9.23 -6.83 12.09
CA GLU A 202 -10.45 -7.61 11.90
C GLU A 202 -10.21 -8.78 10.93
N GLU A 203 -9.41 -8.57 9.89
CA GLU A 203 -9.20 -9.51 8.78
C GLU A 203 -7.75 -10.01 8.64
N GLY A 204 -6.83 -9.47 9.43
CA GLY A 204 -5.40 -9.78 9.34
C GLY A 204 -4.72 -9.12 8.13
N ILE A 205 -3.42 -9.39 7.97
CA ILE A 205 -2.59 -8.71 6.94
C ILE A 205 -2.88 -9.16 5.51
N ASN A 206 -3.42 -10.37 5.34
CA ASN A 206 -3.58 -11.02 4.04
C ASN A 206 -4.48 -10.24 3.08
N GLN A 207 -5.51 -9.56 3.59
CA GLN A 207 -6.41 -8.76 2.76
C GLN A 207 -5.65 -7.60 2.10
N LEU A 208 -4.88 -6.85 2.88
CA LEU A 208 -4.03 -5.77 2.39
C LEU A 208 -2.99 -6.31 1.41
N GLU A 209 -2.27 -7.37 1.79
CA GLU A 209 -1.21 -7.96 0.96
C GLU A 209 -1.73 -8.43 -0.41
N ASN A 210 -2.82 -9.20 -0.43
CA ASN A 210 -3.41 -9.68 -1.68
C ASN A 210 -3.98 -8.51 -2.51
N GLY A 211 -4.62 -7.53 -1.85
CA GLY A 211 -5.15 -6.34 -2.51
C GLY A 211 -4.08 -5.49 -3.18
N LEU A 212 -2.90 -5.37 -2.58
CA LEU A 212 -1.76 -4.67 -3.17
C LEU A 212 -1.09 -5.50 -4.28
N LYS A 213 -0.91 -6.82 -4.09
CA LYS A 213 -0.35 -7.71 -5.12
C LYS A 213 -1.18 -7.71 -6.41
N MET A 214 -2.51 -7.76 -6.31
CA MET A 214 -3.37 -7.68 -7.50
C MET A 214 -3.14 -6.37 -8.28
N ARG A 215 -2.94 -5.27 -7.57
CA ARG A 215 -2.69 -3.95 -8.16
C ARG A 215 -1.30 -3.84 -8.79
N GLU A 216 -0.30 -4.44 -8.17
CA GLU A 216 1.04 -4.57 -8.73
C GLU A 216 1.01 -5.37 -10.05
N VAL A 217 0.28 -6.49 -10.10
CA VAL A 217 0.11 -7.28 -11.33
C VAL A 217 -0.56 -6.45 -12.43
N ILE A 218 -1.63 -5.72 -12.11
CA ILE A 218 -2.29 -4.85 -13.09
C ILE A 218 -1.34 -3.73 -13.56
N ALA A 219 -0.63 -3.07 -12.66
CA ALA A 219 0.36 -2.05 -12.99
C ALA A 219 1.46 -2.60 -13.91
N MET A 220 1.87 -3.86 -13.75
CA MET A 220 2.84 -4.54 -14.63
C MET A 220 2.29 -4.77 -16.03
N GLN A 221 1.04 -5.18 -16.14
CA GLN A 221 0.40 -5.35 -17.44
C GLN A 221 0.28 -4.00 -18.17
N LEU A 222 -0.14 -2.94 -17.46
CA LEU A 222 -0.20 -1.59 -17.99
C LEU A 222 1.19 -1.10 -18.44
N TRP A 223 2.23 -1.30 -17.61
CA TRP A 223 3.61 -0.96 -17.95
C TRP A 223 4.12 -1.69 -19.20
N ASN A 224 3.68 -2.93 -19.39
CA ASN A 224 4.07 -3.73 -20.55
C ASN A 224 3.36 -3.33 -21.85
N GLY A 225 2.38 -2.43 -21.79
CA GLY A 225 1.63 -1.92 -22.94
C GLY A 225 0.21 -2.45 -23.04
N ASN A 226 -0.25 -3.27 -22.09
CA ASN A 226 -1.60 -3.81 -22.08
C ASN A 226 -2.55 -2.79 -21.43
N SER A 227 -2.81 -1.69 -22.12
CA SER A 227 -3.49 -0.49 -21.60
C SER A 227 -4.93 -0.69 -21.13
N ASP A 228 -5.58 -1.79 -21.54
CA ASP A 228 -6.95 -2.15 -21.17
C ASP A 228 -7.01 -3.26 -20.11
N TYR A 229 -5.88 -3.57 -19.46
CA TYR A 229 -5.81 -4.55 -18.38
C TYR A 229 -6.41 -3.97 -17.08
N ASN A 230 -7.24 -4.76 -16.40
CA ASN A 230 -8.02 -4.35 -15.23
C ASN A 230 -8.29 -5.56 -14.31
N PHE A 231 -9.01 -5.34 -13.21
CA PHE A 231 -9.38 -6.40 -12.28
C PHE A 231 -10.20 -7.52 -12.93
N HIS A 232 -11.07 -7.20 -13.89
CA HIS A 232 -11.87 -8.20 -14.60
C HIS A 232 -10.98 -9.22 -15.34
N LYS A 233 -9.98 -8.74 -16.09
CA LYS A 233 -9.03 -9.62 -16.79
C LYS A 233 -8.19 -10.44 -15.83
N LEU A 234 -7.69 -9.81 -14.76
CA LEU A 234 -6.95 -10.52 -13.72
C LEU A 234 -7.77 -11.65 -13.09
N ILE A 235 -9.03 -11.38 -12.73
CA ILE A 235 -9.93 -12.39 -12.15
C ILE A 235 -10.15 -13.54 -13.15
N GLN A 236 -10.36 -13.24 -14.43
CA GLN A 236 -10.52 -14.25 -15.48
C GLN A 236 -9.28 -15.12 -15.68
N GLU A 237 -8.07 -14.61 -15.44
CA GLU A 237 -6.84 -15.38 -15.53
C GLU A 237 -6.64 -16.29 -14.30
N ILE A 238 -7.01 -15.81 -13.11
CA ILE A 238 -6.84 -16.57 -11.86
C ILE A 238 -7.90 -17.68 -11.75
N TYR A 239 -9.16 -17.43 -12.14
CA TYR A 239 -10.26 -18.38 -11.93
C TYR A 239 -10.05 -19.79 -12.53
N PRO A 240 -9.57 -19.95 -13.78
CA PRO A 240 -9.27 -21.25 -14.35
C PRO A 240 -8.18 -22.01 -13.59
N SER A 241 -7.19 -21.29 -13.05
CA SER A 241 -6.07 -21.88 -12.31
C SER A 241 -6.46 -22.42 -10.93
N VAL A 242 -7.46 -21.80 -10.27
CA VAL A 242 -8.02 -22.28 -9.00
C VAL A 242 -8.94 -23.49 -9.22
N ALA A 243 -9.75 -23.49 -10.28
CA ALA A 243 -10.61 -24.62 -10.61
C ALA A 243 -9.83 -25.88 -11.03
N ALA A 244 -8.60 -25.71 -11.55
CA ALA A 244 -7.72 -26.82 -11.90
C ALA A 244 -7.00 -27.45 -10.69
N ASN A 245 -6.80 -26.69 -9.60
CA ASN A 245 -6.10 -27.13 -8.39
C ASN A 245 -7.02 -27.68 -7.28
N VAL A 246 -8.34 -27.75 -7.55
CA VAL A 246 -9.36 -28.33 -6.65
C VAL A 246 -9.86 -29.68 -7.19
N LYS A 247 -9.10 -30.32 -8.08
CA LYS A 247 -9.33 -31.69 -8.56
C LYS A 247 -8.30 -32.66 -8.00
#